data_AF-A0A5N6XG84-F1
#
_entry.id   AF-A0A5N6XG84-F1
#
_cell.length_a   1.000
_cell.length_b   1.000
_cell.length_c   1.000
_cell.angle_alpha   90.00
_cell.angle_beta   90.00
_cell.angle_gamma   90.00
#
_symmetry.space_group_name_H-M   'P 1'
#
loop_
_entity.id
_entity.type
_entity.pdbx_description
1 polymer ?
#
loop_
_entity_poly.entity_id
_entity_poly.type
_entity_poly.pdbx_seq_one_letter_code
_entity_poly.pdbx_strand_id
1 'polypeptide(L)'
;MIDPFQKLPAEIILQILESCWDFTSLDGLLQISSKANEVFDTYYPKITEAVLASCSMTSGFNGHKFRLVVAIQAAAIGPRTLRKCLEDKHWEPMPPVMESIFWSLECSTPIRQAIKAAAKVHRLACICYDSFIENIKKTKPARPNVSENEMHDWLCFNTPVRLTMPFPPEAIHPPSFVEQFWLHRALWAFELYSYSYRAATTRWAWSPKKIGRYTGAFLIFPNEMNWHEDEHLTITQYPVDMNDFGNKVDRSWGRSLWFAKHPGSAMGTFRSLRSDSLVNSDSPLYQCDLRVFRGLGISFWDDWRLYKMGLQSKMGFAAQPTPKYEKPITDVLYTWYSLVKDEDLVDKNAFPFRRRNPWYIR
;
A
#
# COMPACT_ATOMS: atom_id res chain seq x y z
N MET A 1 35.62 -12.37 -11.35
CA MET A 1 35.44 -10.94 -11.70
C MET A 1 36.11 -10.15 -10.58
N ILE A 2 37.00 -9.19 -10.89
CA ILE A 2 37.71 -8.41 -9.86
C ILE A 2 36.74 -7.33 -9.35
N ASP A 3 36.61 -7.19 -8.02
CA ASP A 3 35.80 -6.16 -7.39
C ASP A 3 36.33 -4.75 -7.78
N PRO A 4 35.56 -3.94 -8.53
CA PRO A 4 36.03 -2.64 -9.02
C PRO A 4 36.28 -1.63 -7.89
N PHE A 5 35.66 -1.83 -6.72
CA PHE A 5 35.83 -0.95 -5.56
C PHE A 5 37.21 -1.09 -4.90
N GLN A 6 37.94 -2.19 -5.15
CA GLN A 6 39.26 -2.42 -4.55
C GLN A 6 40.30 -1.36 -4.93
N LYS A 7 40.10 -0.69 -6.07
CA LYS A 7 41.00 0.36 -6.57
C LYS A 7 40.58 1.77 -6.16
N LEU A 8 39.39 1.93 -5.56
CA LEU A 8 38.84 3.23 -5.22
C LEU A 8 39.25 3.63 -3.79
N PRO A 9 39.60 4.91 -3.55
CA PRO A 9 39.77 5.44 -2.20
C PRO A 9 38.47 5.34 -1.40
N ALA A 10 38.58 5.17 -0.07
CA ALA A 10 37.43 4.99 0.82
C ALA A 10 36.44 6.16 0.76
N GLU A 11 36.93 7.37 0.52
CA GLU A 11 36.15 8.61 0.39
C GLU A 11 35.22 8.56 -0.83
N ILE A 12 35.71 8.00 -1.94
CA ILE A 12 34.91 7.84 -3.17
C ILE A 12 33.84 6.76 -2.95
N ILE A 13 34.19 5.66 -2.29
CA ILE A 13 33.25 4.60 -1.95
C ILE A 13 32.15 5.15 -1.03
N LEU A 14 32.51 5.95 -0.03
CA LEU A 14 31.55 6.61 0.86
C LEU A 14 30.56 7.47 0.07
N GLN A 15 31.04 8.29 -0.86
CA GLN A 15 30.17 9.10 -1.72
C GLN A 15 29.23 8.25 -2.57
N ILE A 16 29.71 7.13 -3.12
CA ILE A 16 28.87 6.20 -3.90
C ILE A 16 27.76 5.61 -3.02
N LEU A 17 28.10 5.17 -1.81
CA LEU A 17 27.14 4.56 -0.88
C LEU A 17 26.12 5.60 -0.38
N GLU A 18 26.53 6.83 -0.08
CA GLU A 18 25.65 7.95 0.28
C GLU A 18 24.72 8.36 -0.87
N SER A 19 25.14 8.16 -2.12
CA SER A 19 24.37 8.51 -3.32
C SER A 19 23.40 7.41 -3.77
N CYS A 20 23.25 6.33 -2.99
CA CYS A 20 22.28 5.29 -3.31
C CYS A 20 20.85 5.83 -3.17
N TRP A 21 20.06 5.70 -4.24
CA TRP A 21 18.68 6.18 -4.29
C TRP A 21 17.70 5.30 -3.52
N ASP A 22 18.08 4.04 -3.25
CA ASP A 22 17.25 3.10 -2.52
C ASP A 22 18.08 2.04 -1.78
N PHE A 23 17.41 1.34 -0.87
CA PHE A 23 18.01 0.27 -0.08
C PHE A 23 18.31 -1.00 -0.88
N THR A 24 17.71 -1.20 -2.05
CA THR A 24 18.00 -2.36 -2.91
C THR A 24 19.38 -2.23 -3.53
N SER A 25 19.71 -1.03 -3.99
CA SER A 25 21.00 -0.65 -4.54
C SER A 25 22.08 -0.72 -3.46
N LEU A 26 21.81 -0.13 -2.28
CA LEU A 26 22.73 -0.21 -1.15
C LEU A 26 22.97 -1.66 -0.71
N ASP A 27 21.92 -2.45 -0.49
CA ASP A 27 22.03 -3.88 -0.15
C ASP A 27 22.84 -4.66 -1.18
N GLY A 28 22.59 -4.41 -2.48
CA GLY A 28 23.33 -5.00 -3.58
C GLY A 28 24.83 -4.69 -3.51
N LEU A 29 25.19 -3.41 -3.38
CA LEU A 29 26.59 -2.97 -3.29
C LEU A 29 27.32 -3.62 -2.11
N LEU A 30 26.67 -3.69 -0.93
CA LEU A 30 27.24 -4.30 0.27
C LEU A 30 27.43 -5.82 0.14
N GLN A 31 26.64 -6.48 -0.71
CA GLN A 31 26.76 -7.92 -0.97
C GLN A 31 27.86 -8.25 -2.00
N ILE A 32 28.10 -7.38 -2.97
CA ILE A 32 29.02 -7.67 -4.08
C ILE A 32 30.46 -7.20 -3.84
N SER A 33 30.68 -6.19 -2.99
CA SER A 33 32.00 -5.63 -2.72
C SER A 33 32.37 -5.70 -1.24
N SER A 34 33.44 -6.43 -0.92
CA SER A 34 34.01 -6.45 0.43
C SER A 34 34.56 -5.08 0.83
N LYS A 35 35.12 -4.31 -0.13
CA LYS A 35 35.63 -2.97 0.16
C LYS A 35 34.50 -1.99 0.51
N ALA A 36 33.39 -2.03 -0.23
CA ALA A 36 32.19 -1.25 0.12
C ALA A 36 31.65 -1.65 1.50
N ASN A 37 31.71 -2.94 1.82
CA ASN A 37 31.28 -3.49 3.09
C ASN A 37 32.11 -2.95 4.27
N GLU A 38 33.45 -2.89 4.14
CA GLU A 38 34.36 -2.30 5.14
C GLU A 38 34.09 -0.81 5.36
N VAL A 39 33.94 -0.04 4.28
CA VAL A 39 33.63 1.40 4.35
C VAL A 39 32.29 1.60 5.04
N PHE A 40 31.28 0.78 4.73
CA PHE A 40 30.00 0.84 5.41
C PHE A 40 30.12 0.57 6.90
N ASP A 41 30.88 -0.43 7.36
CA ASP A 41 31.04 -0.69 8.80
C ASP A 41 31.64 0.47 9.58
N THR A 42 32.40 1.33 8.91
CA THR A 42 32.99 2.53 9.51
C THR A 42 32.02 3.71 9.53
N TYR A 43 31.21 3.88 8.47
CA TYR A 43 30.37 5.06 8.25
C TYR A 43 28.86 4.78 8.18
N TYR A 44 28.41 3.64 8.71
CA TYR A 44 27.03 3.18 8.57
C TYR A 44 25.96 4.19 9.00
N PRO A 45 26.11 5.03 10.06
CA PRO A 45 25.07 5.98 10.42
C PRO A 45 24.89 7.02 9.32
N LYS A 46 26.00 7.60 8.84
CA LYS A 46 26.01 8.65 7.82
C LYS A 46 25.43 8.15 6.50
N ILE A 47 25.87 6.97 6.05
CA ILE A 47 25.36 6.35 4.82
C ILE A 47 23.87 6.06 4.94
N THR A 48 23.42 5.49 6.06
CA THR A 48 22.02 5.11 6.24
C THR A 48 21.11 6.33 6.28
N GLU A 49 21.51 7.41 6.95
CA GLU A 49 20.76 8.67 6.95
C GLU A 49 20.65 9.28 5.54
N ALA A 50 21.76 9.30 4.79
CA ALA A 50 21.76 9.80 3.42
C ALA A 50 20.77 9.00 2.53
N VAL A 51 20.82 7.67 2.59
CA VAL A 51 19.92 6.82 1.81
C VAL A 51 18.47 6.92 2.28
N LEU A 52 18.20 7.06 3.58
CA LEU A 52 16.84 7.32 4.07
C LEU A 52 16.27 8.63 3.53
N ALA A 53 17.09 9.68 3.48
CA ALA A 53 16.70 10.99 2.98
C ALA A 53 16.43 10.98 1.47
N SER A 54 17.21 10.21 0.69
CA SER A 54 17.05 10.09 -0.77
C SER A 54 15.99 9.07 -1.20
N CYS A 55 15.68 8.06 -0.38
CA CYS A 55 14.76 7.00 -0.74
C CYS A 55 13.30 7.41 -0.50
N SER A 56 12.60 7.75 -1.59
CA SER A 56 11.18 8.12 -1.59
C SER A 56 10.28 7.08 -0.91
N MET A 57 10.61 5.80 -1.01
CA MET A 57 9.82 4.70 -0.44
C MET A 57 9.96 4.56 1.08
N THR A 58 11.02 5.13 1.66
CA THR A 58 11.22 5.23 3.12
C THR A 58 11.06 6.66 3.63
N SER A 59 10.54 7.57 2.81
CA SER A 59 10.14 8.89 3.29
C SER A 59 9.03 8.79 4.35
N GLY A 60 9.03 9.74 5.29
CA GLY A 60 8.06 9.82 6.39
C GLY A 60 7.93 8.53 7.20
N PHE A 61 6.69 8.05 7.33
CA PHE A 61 6.32 6.92 8.19
C PHE A 61 7.06 5.60 7.89
N ASN A 62 7.40 5.31 6.62
CA ASN A 62 8.15 4.08 6.32
C ASN A 62 9.60 4.16 6.84
N GLY A 63 10.20 5.35 6.87
CA GLY A 63 11.48 5.60 7.53
C GLY A 63 11.39 5.44 9.04
N HIS A 64 10.26 5.81 9.64
CA HIS A 64 10.02 5.57 11.07
C HIS A 64 9.96 4.08 11.38
N LYS A 65 9.28 3.30 10.54
CA LYS A 65 9.27 1.83 10.65
C LYS A 65 10.66 1.22 10.46
N PHE A 66 11.46 1.74 9.53
CA PHE A 66 12.86 1.34 9.38
C PHE A 66 13.62 1.55 10.69
N ARG A 67 13.53 2.75 11.29
CA ARG A 67 14.17 3.05 12.58
C ARG A 67 13.66 2.14 13.70
N LEU A 68 12.37 1.81 13.74
CA LEU A 68 11.82 0.85 14.72
C LEU A 68 12.41 -0.54 14.54
N VAL A 69 12.54 -1.01 13.30
CA VAL A 69 13.17 -2.30 13.02
C VAL A 69 14.60 -2.29 13.55
N VAL A 70 15.36 -1.21 13.30
CA VAL A 70 16.72 -1.05 13.86
C VAL A 70 16.69 -1.07 15.39
N ALA A 71 15.84 -0.27 16.03
CA ALA A 71 15.75 -0.16 17.47
C ALA A 71 15.32 -1.49 18.14
N ILE A 72 14.40 -2.22 17.51
CA ILE A 72 14.02 -3.58 17.95
C ILE A 72 15.24 -4.48 17.79
N GLN A 73 15.89 -4.54 16.63
CA GLN A 73 17.05 -5.41 16.41
C GLN A 73 18.17 -5.15 17.41
N ALA A 74 18.49 -3.87 17.66
CA ALA A 74 19.50 -3.44 18.63
C ALA A 74 19.12 -3.66 20.10
N ALA A 75 17.89 -4.13 20.39
CA ALA A 75 17.34 -4.21 21.75
C ALA A 75 17.27 -2.85 22.48
N ALA A 76 17.33 -1.74 21.73
CA ALA A 76 17.32 -0.38 22.26
C ALA A 76 15.94 0.03 22.79
N ILE A 77 14.87 -0.65 22.37
CA ILE A 77 13.51 -0.38 22.84
C ILE A 77 12.83 -1.62 23.42
N GLY A 78 12.04 -1.36 24.46
CA GLY A 78 11.16 -2.34 25.07
C GLY A 78 9.73 -2.29 24.52
N PRO A 79 8.88 -3.24 24.97
CA PRO A 79 7.51 -3.35 24.48
C PRO A 79 6.61 -2.16 24.83
N ARG A 80 6.89 -1.44 25.91
CA ARG A 80 6.16 -0.21 26.28
C ARG A 80 6.45 0.92 25.30
N THR A 81 7.73 1.12 24.96
CA THR A 81 8.15 2.12 23.98
C THR A 81 7.60 1.79 22.60
N LEU A 82 7.71 0.54 22.15
CA LEU A 82 7.11 0.11 20.88
C LEU A 82 5.62 0.42 20.83
N ARG A 83 4.87 0.08 21.88
CA ARG A 83 3.44 0.38 21.95
C ARG A 83 3.17 1.88 21.82
N LYS A 84 3.88 2.71 22.59
CA LYS A 84 3.71 4.17 22.55
C LYS A 84 3.95 4.71 21.14
N CYS A 85 5.01 4.23 20.48
CA CYS A 85 5.30 4.60 19.11
C CYS A 85 4.17 4.17 18.17
N LEU A 86 3.69 2.92 18.25
CA LEU A 86 2.60 2.43 17.41
C LEU A 86 1.26 3.15 17.64
N GLU A 87 0.93 3.48 18.88
CA GLU A 87 -0.31 4.18 19.26
C GLU A 87 -0.28 5.67 18.91
N ASP A 88 0.91 6.24 18.78
CA ASP A 88 1.07 7.59 18.29
C ASP A 88 0.62 7.65 16.83
N LYS A 89 -0.53 8.27 16.60
CA LYS A 89 -1.06 8.48 15.26
C LYS A 89 -0.27 9.54 14.48
N HIS A 90 0.48 10.38 15.19
CA HIS A 90 1.14 11.56 14.65
C HIS A 90 2.64 11.31 14.46
N TRP A 91 3.23 10.36 15.20
CA TRP A 91 4.68 10.05 15.17
C TRP A 91 5.57 11.29 15.29
N GLU A 92 5.04 12.34 15.92
CA GLU A 92 5.58 13.69 15.91
C GLU A 92 5.52 14.30 17.32
N PRO A 93 6.66 14.78 17.84
CA PRO A 93 8.00 14.59 17.29
C PRO A 93 8.45 13.12 17.39
N MET A 94 9.29 12.69 16.45
CA MET A 94 10.00 11.42 16.55
C MET A 94 10.63 11.31 17.95
N PRO A 95 10.46 10.20 18.69
CA PRO A 95 11.07 10.09 20.01
C PRO A 95 12.59 10.33 19.89
N PRO A 96 13.22 11.15 20.75
CA PRO A 96 14.65 11.50 20.63
C PRO A 96 15.59 10.27 20.55
N VAL A 97 15.19 9.17 21.18
CA VAL A 97 15.89 7.87 21.11
C VAL A 97 15.96 7.29 19.69
N MET A 98 14.99 7.61 18.84
CA MET A 98 14.89 7.13 17.46
C MET A 98 15.64 8.04 16.48
N GLU A 99 15.74 9.33 16.76
CA GLU A 99 16.55 10.27 15.96
C GLU A 99 18.04 9.93 16.06
N SER A 100 18.50 9.62 17.27
CA SER A 100 19.90 9.30 17.56
C SER A 100 20.24 7.81 17.46
N ILE A 101 19.29 6.95 17.06
CA ILE A 101 19.46 5.50 17.17
C ILE A 101 20.68 5.00 16.39
N PHE A 102 20.93 5.50 15.18
CA PHE A 102 22.06 5.01 14.38
C PHE A 102 23.41 5.40 14.97
N TRP A 103 23.50 6.59 15.56
CA TRP A 103 24.74 7.10 16.15
C TRP A 103 25.05 6.51 17.52
N SER A 104 24.07 5.84 18.16
CA SER A 104 24.22 5.20 19.46
C SER A 104 24.50 3.69 19.39
N LEU A 105 24.57 3.11 18.19
CA LEU A 105 24.89 1.68 18.03
C LEU A 105 26.40 1.44 18.16
N GLU A 106 26.76 0.30 18.74
CA GLU A 106 28.15 -0.17 18.82
C GLU A 106 28.60 -0.90 17.54
N CYS A 107 27.65 -1.37 16.72
CA CYS A 107 27.95 -2.06 15.46
C CYS A 107 26.85 -1.85 14.40
N SER A 108 27.21 -2.10 13.14
CA SER A 108 26.33 -1.94 11.98
C SER A 108 25.27 -3.04 11.83
N THR A 109 25.36 -4.14 12.58
CA THR A 109 24.54 -5.35 12.40
C THR A 109 23.03 -5.07 12.40
N PRO A 110 22.45 -4.33 13.36
CA PRO A 110 21.02 -4.03 13.35
C PRO A 110 20.57 -3.25 12.11
N ILE A 111 21.41 -2.32 11.65
CA ILE A 111 21.14 -1.51 10.45
C ILE A 111 21.24 -2.35 9.20
N ARG A 112 22.24 -3.23 9.08
CA ARG A 112 22.34 -4.16 7.94
C ARG A 112 21.11 -5.05 7.81
N GLN A 113 20.55 -5.52 8.93
CA GLN A 113 19.30 -6.29 8.89
C GLN A 113 18.10 -5.44 8.45
N ALA A 114 18.04 -4.17 8.86
CA ALA A 114 17.01 -3.25 8.40
C ALA A 114 17.15 -2.89 6.91
N ILE A 115 18.38 -2.71 6.40
CA ILE A 115 18.67 -2.50 4.96
C ILE A 115 18.19 -3.71 4.15
N LYS A 116 18.54 -4.93 4.58
CA LYS A 116 18.06 -6.17 3.96
C LYS A 116 16.54 -6.28 3.98
N ALA A 117 15.91 -5.89 5.09
CA ALA A 117 14.45 -5.85 5.21
C ALA A 117 13.82 -4.84 4.24
N ALA A 118 14.40 -3.64 4.12
CA ALA A 118 13.95 -2.61 3.18
C ALA A 118 14.07 -3.07 1.72
N ALA A 119 15.22 -3.65 1.34
CA ALA A 119 15.44 -4.23 0.01
C ALA A 119 14.44 -5.37 -0.27
N LYS A 120 14.18 -6.24 0.71
CA LYS A 120 13.19 -7.32 0.60
C LYS A 120 11.78 -6.77 0.42
N VAL A 121 11.38 -5.77 1.19
CA VAL A 121 10.06 -5.11 1.06
C VAL A 121 9.90 -4.53 -0.34
N HIS A 122 10.92 -3.85 -0.86
CA HIS A 122 10.88 -3.28 -2.21
C HIS A 122 10.74 -4.35 -3.30
N ARG A 123 11.61 -5.37 -3.28
CA ARG A 123 11.55 -6.50 -4.24
C ARG A 123 10.20 -7.22 -4.18
N LEU A 124 9.66 -7.44 -2.98
CA LEU A 124 8.34 -8.06 -2.80
C LEU A 124 7.21 -7.18 -3.34
N ALA A 125 7.30 -5.85 -3.15
CA ALA A 125 6.34 -4.92 -3.71
C ALA A 125 6.29 -5.02 -5.24
N CYS A 126 7.45 -5.03 -5.91
CA CYS A 126 7.54 -5.22 -7.36
C CYS A 126 6.85 -6.51 -7.82
N ILE A 127 7.17 -7.65 -7.19
CA ILE A 127 6.55 -8.95 -7.52
C ILE A 127 5.03 -8.92 -7.31
N CYS A 128 4.57 -8.31 -6.22
CA CYS A 128 3.15 -8.17 -5.95
C CYS A 128 2.44 -7.33 -7.02
N TYR A 129 3.03 -6.21 -7.48
CA TYR A 129 2.45 -5.42 -8.56
C TYR A 129 2.35 -6.20 -9.86
N ASP A 130 3.42 -6.88 -10.25
CA ASP A 130 3.41 -7.69 -11.46
C ASP A 130 2.30 -8.75 -11.39
N SER A 131 2.17 -9.43 -10.24
CA SER A 131 1.11 -10.40 -9.99
C SER A 131 -0.29 -9.78 -10.07
N PHE A 132 -0.51 -8.62 -9.43
CA PHE A 132 -1.79 -7.91 -9.47
C PHE A 132 -2.17 -7.51 -10.90
N ILE A 133 -1.24 -6.90 -11.65
CA ILE A 133 -1.47 -6.48 -13.03
C ILE A 133 -1.76 -7.69 -13.93
N GLU A 134 -1.01 -8.78 -13.79
CA GLU A 134 -1.25 -10.00 -14.56
C GLU A 134 -2.59 -10.67 -14.20
N ASN A 135 -2.99 -10.66 -12.92
CA ASN A 135 -4.27 -11.20 -12.50
C ASN A 135 -5.45 -10.36 -13.05
N ILE A 136 -5.34 -9.04 -13.07
CA ILE A 136 -6.34 -8.15 -13.70
C ILE A 136 -6.47 -8.44 -15.20
N LYS A 137 -5.34 -8.59 -15.90
CA LYS A 137 -5.35 -8.94 -17.33
C LYS A 137 -6.07 -10.25 -17.60
N LYS A 138 -5.92 -11.24 -16.69
CA LYS A 138 -6.55 -12.56 -16.81
C LYS A 138 -8.03 -12.57 -16.46
N THR A 139 -8.49 -11.76 -15.51
CA THR A 139 -9.90 -11.78 -15.07
C THR A 139 -10.88 -11.27 -16.13
N LYS A 140 -10.42 -10.64 -17.21
CA LYS A 140 -11.25 -10.10 -18.31
C LYS A 140 -12.55 -9.43 -17.81
N PRO A 141 -12.45 -8.53 -16.83
CA PRO A 141 -13.65 -7.95 -16.23
C PRO A 141 -14.47 -7.14 -17.24
N ALA A 142 -15.77 -7.15 -17.02
CA ALA A 142 -16.76 -6.65 -17.96
C ALA A 142 -17.44 -5.40 -17.43
N ARG A 143 -17.66 -4.44 -18.32
CA ARG A 143 -18.55 -3.30 -18.10
C ARG A 143 -19.88 -3.57 -18.79
N PRO A 144 -20.99 -2.99 -18.30
CA PRO A 144 -22.24 -3.07 -19.04
C PRO A 144 -22.17 -2.14 -20.26
N ASN A 145 -22.84 -2.54 -21.33
CA ASN A 145 -23.13 -1.69 -22.51
C ASN A 145 -24.61 -1.81 -22.90
N VAL A 146 -25.44 -2.08 -21.90
CA VAL A 146 -26.89 -2.24 -22.03
C VAL A 146 -27.56 -1.05 -21.35
N SER A 147 -28.83 -0.81 -21.66
CA SER A 147 -29.59 0.30 -21.08
C SER A 147 -29.73 0.16 -19.56
N GLU A 148 -29.98 1.27 -18.87
CA GLU A 148 -30.23 1.26 -17.42
C GLU A 148 -31.42 0.37 -17.06
N ASN A 149 -32.44 0.29 -17.92
CA ASN A 149 -33.58 -0.61 -17.74
C ASN A 149 -33.14 -2.08 -17.83
N GLU A 150 -32.27 -2.44 -18.78
CA GLU A 150 -31.75 -3.81 -18.88
C GLU A 150 -30.84 -4.17 -17.70
N MET A 151 -30.06 -3.20 -17.20
CA MET A 151 -29.26 -3.36 -15.98
C MET A 151 -30.13 -3.54 -14.74
N HIS A 152 -31.17 -2.72 -14.61
CA HIS A 152 -32.17 -2.84 -13.56
C HIS A 152 -32.87 -4.20 -13.65
N ASP A 153 -33.23 -4.64 -14.86
CA ASP A 153 -33.88 -5.92 -15.06
C ASP A 153 -32.97 -7.09 -14.72
N TRP A 154 -31.68 -7.02 -15.04
CA TRP A 154 -30.73 -8.02 -14.57
C TRP A 154 -30.63 -8.06 -13.04
N LEU A 155 -30.42 -6.90 -12.41
CA LEU A 155 -30.29 -6.77 -10.95
C LEU A 155 -31.55 -7.28 -10.23
N CYS A 156 -32.74 -6.97 -10.76
CA CYS A 156 -34.01 -7.21 -10.10
C CYS A 156 -34.72 -8.52 -10.54
N PHE A 157 -34.50 -8.97 -11.77
CA PHE A 157 -35.26 -10.05 -12.41
C PHE A 157 -34.41 -11.20 -12.97
N ASN A 158 -33.08 -11.18 -12.77
CA ASN A 158 -32.17 -12.26 -13.15
C ASN A 158 -32.17 -12.57 -14.66
N THR A 159 -32.42 -11.55 -15.48
CA THR A 159 -32.31 -11.62 -16.94
C THR A 159 -30.85 -11.83 -17.33
N PRO A 160 -30.49 -12.78 -18.22
CA PRO A 160 -29.09 -13.00 -18.59
C PRO A 160 -28.47 -11.73 -19.16
N VAL A 161 -27.41 -11.21 -18.53
CA VAL A 161 -26.68 -10.07 -19.10
C VAL A 161 -25.75 -10.54 -20.19
N ARG A 162 -25.78 -9.82 -21.31
CA ARG A 162 -24.74 -9.91 -22.32
C ARG A 162 -23.50 -9.18 -21.80
N LEU A 163 -22.42 -9.92 -21.57
CA LEU A 163 -21.10 -9.36 -21.25
C LEU A 163 -20.67 -8.44 -22.39
N THR A 164 -20.61 -7.14 -22.16
CA THR A 164 -20.35 -6.20 -23.25
C THR A 164 -19.43 -5.09 -22.80
N MET A 165 -18.15 -5.44 -22.65
CA MET A 165 -16.96 -4.66 -22.98
C MET A 165 -15.85 -4.94 -21.96
N PRO A 166 -14.64 -5.32 -22.42
CA PRO A 166 -13.50 -5.47 -21.52
C PRO A 166 -13.11 -4.12 -20.91
N PHE A 167 -12.29 -4.17 -19.85
CA PHE A 167 -11.66 -2.96 -19.32
C PHE A 167 -10.82 -2.25 -20.39
N PRO A 168 -10.74 -0.91 -20.31
CA PRO A 168 -9.91 -0.16 -21.25
C PRO A 168 -8.44 -0.56 -21.03
N PRO A 169 -7.62 -0.69 -22.10
CA PRO A 169 -6.19 -0.90 -21.96
C PRO A 169 -5.53 0.15 -21.05
N GLU A 170 -6.05 1.38 -21.04
CA GLU A 170 -5.59 2.47 -20.20
C GLU A 170 -5.81 2.23 -18.70
N ALA A 171 -6.62 1.25 -18.30
CA ALA A 171 -6.77 0.85 -16.88
C ALA A 171 -5.63 -0.07 -16.40
N ILE A 172 -4.85 -0.61 -17.32
CA ILE A 172 -3.77 -1.57 -17.07
C ILE A 172 -2.41 -0.86 -17.23
N HIS A 173 -2.30 0.34 -16.66
CA HIS A 173 -1.06 1.12 -16.66
C HIS A 173 -0.13 0.71 -15.48
N PRO A 174 1.17 1.04 -15.51
CA PRO A 174 2.08 0.84 -14.38
C PRO A 174 1.56 1.48 -13.09
N PRO A 175 1.88 0.95 -11.89
CA PRO A 175 1.35 1.47 -10.64
C PRO A 175 1.76 2.93 -10.42
N SER A 176 0.81 3.77 -10.01
CA SER A 176 1.11 5.16 -9.63
C SER A 176 1.93 5.19 -8.34
N PHE A 177 2.57 6.32 -8.04
CA PHE A 177 3.35 6.47 -6.82
C PHE A 177 2.52 6.17 -5.55
N VAL A 178 1.27 6.60 -5.50
CA VAL A 178 0.37 6.34 -4.35
C VAL A 178 0.09 4.86 -4.21
N GLU A 179 -0.20 4.18 -5.33
CA GLU A 179 -0.39 2.72 -5.34
C GLU A 179 0.87 2.03 -4.80
N GLN A 180 2.05 2.41 -5.33
CA GLN A 180 3.39 1.97 -4.88
C GLN A 180 3.59 2.13 -3.38
N PHE A 181 3.26 3.31 -2.88
CA PHE A 181 3.43 3.67 -1.49
C PHE A 181 2.52 2.87 -0.55
N TRP A 182 1.25 2.68 -0.89
CA TRP A 182 0.31 1.91 -0.05
C TRP A 182 0.73 0.45 0.14
N LEU A 183 1.22 -0.22 -0.92
CA LEU A 183 1.70 -1.59 -0.77
C LEU A 183 2.98 -1.65 0.07
N HIS A 184 3.93 -0.74 -0.17
CA HIS A 184 5.14 -0.69 0.65
C HIS A 184 4.79 -0.43 2.11
N ARG A 185 3.81 0.43 2.40
CA ARG A 185 3.31 0.67 3.75
C ARG A 185 2.78 -0.60 4.40
N ALA A 186 1.98 -1.39 3.66
CA ALA A 186 1.44 -2.67 4.13
C ALA A 186 2.54 -3.70 4.37
N LEU A 187 3.47 -3.86 3.42
CA LEU A 187 4.61 -4.76 3.54
C LEU A 187 5.54 -4.38 4.70
N TRP A 188 5.80 -3.10 4.91
CA TRP A 188 6.53 -2.61 6.07
C TRP A 188 5.81 -2.89 7.39
N ALA A 189 4.47 -2.86 7.41
CA ALA A 189 3.72 -3.25 8.60
C ALA A 189 3.92 -4.75 8.90
N PHE A 190 3.84 -5.62 7.89
CA PHE A 190 4.15 -7.04 8.07
C PHE A 190 5.60 -7.28 8.53
N GLU A 191 6.55 -6.53 7.97
CA GLU A 191 7.95 -6.63 8.35
C GLU A 191 8.16 -6.23 9.82
N LEU A 192 7.64 -5.07 10.23
CA LEU A 192 7.69 -4.60 11.61
C LEU A 192 7.00 -5.56 12.57
N TYR A 193 5.86 -6.13 12.17
CA TYR A 193 5.19 -7.18 12.94
C TYR A 193 6.11 -8.38 13.15
N SER A 194 6.79 -8.85 12.10
CA SER A 194 7.67 -10.02 12.20
C SER A 194 8.80 -9.81 13.21
N TYR A 195 9.40 -8.62 13.20
CA TYR A 195 10.46 -8.25 14.15
C TYR A 195 9.94 -8.12 15.57
N SER A 196 8.76 -7.51 15.72
CA SER A 196 8.09 -7.34 17.01
C SER A 196 7.65 -8.69 17.60
N TYR A 197 7.14 -9.59 16.76
CA TYR A 197 6.75 -10.96 17.14
C TYR A 197 7.96 -11.78 17.57
N ARG A 198 9.06 -11.71 16.82
CA ARG A 198 10.34 -12.33 17.20
C ARG A 198 10.84 -11.78 18.54
N ALA A 199 10.86 -10.46 18.72
CA ALA A 199 11.26 -9.85 19.97
C ALA A 199 10.35 -10.26 21.15
N ALA A 200 9.04 -10.34 20.92
CA ALA A 200 8.06 -10.75 21.91
C ALA A 200 8.27 -12.20 22.39
N THR A 201 8.59 -13.10 21.46
CA THR A 201 8.79 -14.53 21.74
C THR A 201 10.15 -14.83 22.36
N THR A 202 11.22 -14.15 21.93
CA THR A 202 12.58 -14.50 22.36
C THR A 202 13.14 -13.63 23.47
N ARG A 203 12.82 -12.33 23.51
CA ARG A 203 13.44 -11.36 24.44
C ARG A 203 12.49 -10.82 25.49
N TRP A 204 11.26 -10.51 25.11
CA TRP A 204 10.28 -9.91 26.03
C TRP A 204 9.44 -10.94 26.79
N ALA A 205 9.63 -12.23 26.50
CA ALA A 205 8.97 -13.36 27.15
C ALA A 205 7.44 -13.18 27.26
N TRP A 206 6.80 -12.70 26.18
CA TRP A 206 5.35 -12.54 26.18
C TRP A 206 4.65 -13.90 26.18
N SER A 207 3.58 -14.03 26.96
CA SER A 207 2.75 -15.24 26.94
C SER A 207 2.03 -15.39 25.59
N PRO A 208 1.68 -16.62 25.17
CA PRO A 208 0.94 -16.86 23.93
C PRO A 208 -0.36 -16.05 23.84
N LYS A 209 -1.07 -15.91 24.97
CA LYS A 209 -2.29 -15.07 25.07
C LYS A 209 -2.01 -13.60 24.76
N LYS A 210 -0.88 -13.06 25.23
CA LYS A 210 -0.48 -11.66 24.98
C LYS A 210 -0.05 -11.46 23.53
N ILE A 211 0.65 -12.42 22.95
CA ILE A 211 1.02 -12.44 21.53
C ILE A 211 -0.24 -12.48 20.65
N GLY A 212 -1.22 -13.32 20.99
CA GLY A 212 -2.50 -13.40 20.27
C GLY A 212 -3.25 -12.07 20.27
N ARG A 213 -3.35 -11.42 21.44
CA ARG A 213 -3.95 -10.07 21.55
C ARG A 213 -3.20 -9.02 20.73
N TYR A 214 -1.87 -9.03 20.81
CA TYR A 214 -1.04 -8.09 20.03
C TYR A 214 -1.20 -8.31 18.53
N THR A 215 -1.24 -9.57 18.09
CA THR A 215 -1.45 -9.92 16.68
C THR A 215 -2.80 -9.43 16.18
N GLY A 216 -3.87 -9.64 16.96
CA GLY A 216 -5.19 -9.11 16.64
C GLY A 216 -5.18 -7.59 16.50
N ALA A 217 -4.62 -6.87 17.47
CA ALA A 217 -4.54 -5.40 17.42
C ALA A 217 -3.64 -4.88 16.29
N PHE A 218 -2.47 -5.49 16.09
CA PHE A 218 -1.50 -5.07 15.08
C PHE A 218 -1.99 -5.33 13.65
N LEU A 219 -2.79 -6.38 13.41
CA LEU A 219 -3.38 -6.65 12.09
C LEU A 219 -4.60 -5.77 11.78
N ILE A 220 -5.19 -5.12 12.79
CA ILE A 220 -6.24 -4.10 12.60
C ILE A 220 -5.61 -2.74 12.23
N PHE A 221 -4.43 -2.44 12.78
CA PHE A 221 -3.67 -1.19 12.60
C PHE A 221 -3.41 -0.70 11.15
N PRO A 222 -3.20 -1.57 10.13
CA PRO A 222 -2.98 -1.12 8.75
C PRO A 222 -4.21 -0.46 8.11
N ASN A 223 -5.39 -0.60 8.73
CA ASN A 223 -6.66 -0.14 8.18
C ASN A 223 -7.11 1.25 8.67
N GLU A 224 -6.38 1.93 9.57
CA GLU A 224 -6.88 3.11 10.31
C GLU A 224 -5.97 4.35 10.36
N MET A 225 -4.82 4.39 9.69
CA MET A 225 -3.89 5.52 9.87
C MET A 225 -4.18 6.72 8.93
N ASN A 226 -4.52 7.88 9.52
CA ASN A 226 -4.56 9.23 8.91
C ASN A 226 -3.21 9.97 9.13
N TRP A 227 -2.91 11.05 8.38
CA TRP A 227 -1.67 11.86 8.52
C TRP A 227 -1.92 13.40 8.60
N HIS A 228 -0.88 14.20 8.91
CA HIS A 228 -0.88 15.67 9.16
C HIS A 228 -0.33 16.53 7.99
N GLU A 229 -0.55 17.85 7.98
CA GLU A 229 -0.26 18.80 6.89
C GLU A 229 1.25 19.15 6.71
N ASP A 230 2.12 19.01 7.70
CA ASP A 230 3.49 19.57 7.63
C ASP A 230 4.54 18.71 6.89
N GLU A 231 4.19 17.49 6.48
CA GLU A 231 5.07 16.54 5.77
C GLU A 231 5.20 16.80 4.25
N HIS A 232 4.76 17.97 3.79
CA HIS A 232 4.83 18.38 2.38
C HIS A 232 6.26 18.61 1.87
N LEU A 233 7.27 18.69 2.76
CA LEU A 233 8.57 19.27 2.44
C LEU A 233 9.71 18.27 2.13
N THR A 234 9.54 16.96 2.36
CA THR A 234 10.63 15.97 2.18
C THR A 234 10.43 14.99 1.02
N ILE A 235 9.26 14.97 0.36
CA ILE A 235 8.97 14.18 -0.86
C ILE A 235 9.14 15.06 -2.11
N THR A 236 10.17 15.91 -2.10
CA THR A 236 10.42 16.97 -3.08
C THR A 236 11.42 16.57 -4.17
N GLN A 237 11.87 15.32 -4.17
CA GLN A 237 12.85 14.79 -5.14
C GLN A 237 12.24 13.92 -6.25
N TYR A 238 10.91 13.94 -6.42
CA TYR A 238 10.34 13.66 -7.74
C TYR A 238 10.41 14.95 -8.57
N PRO A 239 10.79 14.91 -9.86
CA PRO A 239 10.86 16.08 -10.73
C PRO A 239 9.47 16.59 -11.16
N VAL A 240 8.49 16.48 -10.27
CA VAL A 240 7.24 17.24 -10.36
C VAL A 240 7.47 18.45 -9.47
N ASP A 241 7.79 19.56 -10.12
CA ASP A 241 7.92 20.90 -9.54
C ASP A 241 6.92 21.08 -8.39
N MET A 242 7.38 21.38 -7.18
CA MET A 242 6.50 21.53 -6.01
C MET A 242 5.57 22.75 -6.10
N ASN A 243 5.78 23.63 -7.07
CA ASN A 243 4.80 24.65 -7.44
C ASN A 243 3.67 24.08 -8.33
N ASP A 244 3.86 22.88 -8.87
CA ASP A 244 2.85 22.08 -9.57
C ASP A 244 2.45 20.93 -8.64
N PHE A 245 1.45 21.18 -7.80
CA PHE A 245 0.93 20.25 -6.78
C PHE A 245 0.28 18.95 -7.33
N GLY A 246 0.89 18.34 -8.35
CA GLY A 246 0.19 17.66 -9.42
C GLY A 246 -0.67 18.65 -10.19
N ASN A 247 -0.74 18.49 -11.51
CA ASN A 247 -1.84 19.09 -12.28
C ASN A 247 -3.15 18.78 -11.53
N LYS A 248 -4.10 19.73 -11.46
CA LYS A 248 -5.43 19.56 -10.84
C LYS A 248 -6.06 18.18 -11.10
N VAL A 249 -5.74 17.56 -12.24
CA VAL A 249 -5.98 16.14 -12.56
C VAL A 249 -5.55 15.19 -11.42
N ASP A 250 -4.27 15.14 -11.06
CA ASP A 250 -3.73 14.13 -10.14
C ASP A 250 -4.31 14.25 -8.73
N ARG A 251 -4.54 15.49 -8.26
CA ARG A 251 -5.26 15.74 -7.00
C ARG A 251 -6.69 15.20 -7.05
N SER A 252 -7.42 15.39 -8.16
CA SER A 252 -8.81 14.93 -8.27
C SER A 252 -8.96 13.40 -8.33
N TRP A 253 -7.85 12.67 -8.50
CA TRP A 253 -7.83 11.23 -8.73
C TRP A 253 -7.06 10.45 -7.67
N GLY A 254 -6.89 11.01 -6.49
CA GLY A 254 -6.29 10.25 -5.41
C GLY A 254 -4.77 10.08 -5.54
N ARG A 255 -4.12 10.82 -6.43
CA ARG A 255 -2.68 10.65 -6.77
C ARG A 255 -1.76 11.66 -6.11
N SER A 256 -2.31 12.58 -5.34
CA SER A 256 -1.50 13.49 -4.55
C SER A 256 -0.96 12.79 -3.29
N LEU A 257 0.11 13.36 -2.74
CA LEU A 257 0.66 12.93 -1.46
C LEU A 257 -0.39 12.91 -0.34
N TRP A 258 -1.40 13.78 -0.41
CA TRP A 258 -2.49 13.81 0.56
C TRP A 258 -3.31 12.51 0.57
N PHE A 259 -3.51 11.86 -0.57
CA PHE A 259 -4.30 10.62 -0.62
C PHE A 259 -3.52 9.39 -0.18
N ALA A 260 -2.19 9.38 -0.33
CA ALA A 260 -1.34 8.37 0.29
C ALA A 260 -1.55 8.29 1.81
N LYS A 261 -2.13 9.35 2.39
CA LYS A 261 -2.44 9.44 3.81
C LYS A 261 -3.59 8.53 4.24
N HIS A 262 -4.59 8.39 3.40
CA HIS A 262 -5.81 7.66 3.73
C HIS A 262 -5.74 6.20 3.26
N PRO A 263 -6.57 5.30 3.82
CA PRO A 263 -6.82 4.01 3.20
C PRO A 263 -7.23 4.19 1.74
N GLY A 264 -6.77 3.29 0.87
CA GLY A 264 -7.15 3.32 -0.54
C GLY A 264 -8.66 3.41 -0.70
N SER A 265 -9.11 4.33 -1.55
CA SER A 265 -10.52 4.61 -1.81
C SER A 265 -11.29 3.35 -2.22
N ALA A 266 -10.63 2.43 -2.93
CA ALA A 266 -11.14 1.11 -3.27
C ALA A 266 -11.73 0.38 -2.06
N MET A 267 -11.03 0.42 -0.92
CA MET A 267 -11.49 -0.24 0.30
C MET A 267 -12.66 0.51 0.94
N GLY A 268 -12.70 1.84 0.81
CA GLY A 268 -13.84 2.66 1.19
C GLY A 268 -15.08 2.30 0.38
N THR A 269 -14.96 2.33 -0.96
CA THR A 269 -16.02 1.90 -1.88
C THR A 269 -16.45 0.48 -1.58
N PHE A 270 -15.51 -0.45 -1.43
CA PHE A 270 -15.83 -1.84 -1.13
C PHE A 270 -16.53 -2.03 0.23
N ARG A 271 -16.10 -1.32 1.28
CA ARG A 271 -16.79 -1.32 2.58
C ARG A 271 -18.19 -0.75 2.46
N SER A 272 -18.37 0.35 1.71
CA SER A 272 -19.68 0.90 1.39
C SER A 272 -20.56 -0.12 0.66
N LEU A 273 -19.98 -0.90 -0.26
CA LEU A 273 -20.68 -1.97 -0.98
C LEU A 273 -21.02 -3.19 -0.10
N ARG A 274 -20.39 -3.35 1.07
CA ARG A 274 -20.75 -4.36 2.09
C ARG A 274 -21.52 -3.78 3.26
N SER A 275 -21.74 -2.48 3.32
CA SER A 275 -22.46 -1.87 4.43
C SER A 275 -23.95 -2.04 4.21
N ASP A 276 -24.67 -2.53 5.23
CA ASP A 276 -26.13 -2.66 5.26
C ASP A 276 -26.84 -1.32 4.93
N SER A 277 -26.13 -0.19 5.08
CA SER A 277 -26.64 1.16 4.83
C SER A 277 -26.74 1.55 3.35
N LEU A 278 -26.00 0.92 2.45
CA LEU A 278 -25.92 1.30 1.03
C LEU A 278 -26.24 0.15 0.09
N VAL A 279 -26.04 -1.09 0.54
CA VAL A 279 -26.29 -2.29 -0.25
C VAL A 279 -27.01 -3.29 0.66
N ASN A 280 -28.08 -3.91 0.14
CA ASN A 280 -28.84 -4.92 0.87
C ASN A 280 -27.90 -6.04 1.36
N SER A 281 -28.09 -6.53 2.59
CA SER A 281 -27.35 -7.68 3.14
C SER A 281 -27.52 -8.96 2.30
N ASP A 282 -28.54 -8.98 1.45
CA ASP A 282 -28.77 -10.00 0.42
C ASP A 282 -27.92 -9.81 -0.86
N SER A 283 -27.05 -8.81 -0.94
CA SER A 283 -26.19 -8.61 -2.12
C SER A 283 -25.12 -9.70 -2.25
N PRO A 284 -24.87 -10.22 -3.46
CA PRO A 284 -23.77 -11.16 -3.68
C PRO A 284 -22.41 -10.62 -3.24
N LEU A 285 -22.18 -9.30 -3.34
CA LEU A 285 -20.95 -8.65 -2.89
C LEU A 285 -20.84 -8.61 -1.35
N TYR A 286 -21.98 -8.60 -0.65
CA TYR A 286 -22.01 -8.74 0.81
C TYR A 286 -21.46 -10.09 1.25
N GLN A 287 -21.70 -11.14 0.46
CA GLN A 287 -21.30 -12.52 0.77
C GLN A 287 -20.02 -12.97 0.04
N CYS A 288 -19.46 -12.13 -0.83
CA CYS A 288 -18.26 -12.46 -1.60
C CYS A 288 -17.03 -12.63 -0.72
N ASP A 289 -16.20 -13.62 -1.05
CA ASP A 289 -14.90 -13.77 -0.41
C ASP A 289 -13.95 -12.62 -0.79
N LEU A 290 -13.42 -11.94 0.23
CA LEU A 290 -12.46 -10.84 0.07
C LEU A 290 -11.15 -11.26 -0.57
N ARG A 291 -10.82 -12.55 -0.55
CA ARG A 291 -9.58 -13.07 -1.11
C ARG A 291 -9.48 -12.83 -2.61
N VAL A 292 -10.60 -12.82 -3.34
CA VAL A 292 -10.65 -12.55 -4.77
C VAL A 292 -10.11 -11.15 -5.06
N PHE A 293 -10.64 -10.14 -4.38
CA PHE A 293 -10.23 -8.75 -4.57
C PHE A 293 -8.82 -8.49 -4.04
N ARG A 294 -8.38 -9.19 -2.99
CA ARG A 294 -6.98 -9.12 -2.53
C ARG A 294 -6.01 -9.71 -3.55
N GLY A 295 -6.37 -10.80 -4.21
CA GLY A 295 -5.56 -11.42 -5.28
C GLY A 295 -5.40 -10.52 -6.50
N LEU A 296 -6.33 -9.59 -6.70
CA LEU A 296 -6.25 -8.55 -7.71
C LEU A 296 -5.46 -7.33 -7.22
N GLY A 297 -5.32 -7.12 -5.92
CA GLY A 297 -4.67 -5.92 -5.37
C GLY A 297 -5.59 -4.70 -5.34
N ILE A 298 -6.92 -4.88 -5.41
CA ILE A 298 -7.90 -3.78 -5.47
C ILE A 298 -7.70 -2.77 -4.35
N SER A 299 -7.36 -3.26 -3.15
CA SER A 299 -7.10 -2.44 -1.96
C SER A 299 -5.98 -1.42 -2.12
N PHE A 300 -5.13 -1.55 -3.13
CA PHE A 300 -3.97 -0.70 -3.38
C PHE A 300 -4.12 0.17 -4.63
N TRP A 301 -5.25 0.10 -5.34
CA TRP A 301 -5.45 0.89 -6.55
C TRP A 301 -5.95 2.29 -6.23
N ASP A 302 -5.50 3.27 -7.02
CA ASP A 302 -5.95 4.66 -6.90
C ASP A 302 -7.32 4.90 -7.55
N ASP A 303 -7.94 6.05 -7.24
CA ASP A 303 -9.26 6.41 -7.75
C ASP A 303 -9.32 6.43 -9.27
N TRP A 304 -8.24 6.85 -9.94
CA TRP A 304 -8.19 6.87 -11.39
C TRP A 304 -8.28 5.46 -11.97
N ARG A 305 -7.45 4.53 -11.46
CA ARG A 305 -7.46 3.15 -11.94
C ARG A 305 -8.83 2.53 -11.69
N LEU A 306 -9.39 2.68 -10.48
CA LEU A 306 -10.72 2.19 -10.14
C LEU A 306 -11.80 2.76 -11.07
N TYR A 307 -11.76 4.05 -11.35
CA TYR A 307 -12.68 4.70 -12.28
C TYR A 307 -12.54 4.19 -13.72
N LYS A 308 -11.30 4.02 -14.21
CA LYS A 308 -11.03 3.47 -15.55
C LYS A 308 -11.50 2.03 -15.67
N MET A 309 -11.34 1.25 -14.61
CA MET A 309 -11.90 -0.09 -14.47
C MET A 309 -13.43 -0.06 -14.36
N GLY A 310 -14.05 1.05 -13.96
CA GLY A 310 -15.50 1.13 -13.74
C GLY A 310 -15.92 0.63 -12.35
N LEU A 311 -14.98 0.43 -11.44
CA LEU A 311 -15.20 0.00 -10.06
C LEU A 311 -15.57 1.15 -9.12
N GLN A 312 -15.49 2.38 -9.61
CA GLN A 312 -15.89 3.56 -8.86
C GLN A 312 -16.46 4.62 -9.81
N SER A 313 -17.47 5.35 -9.35
CA SER A 313 -17.92 6.56 -10.01
C SER A 313 -16.96 7.71 -9.73
N LYS A 314 -16.92 8.72 -10.61
CA LYS A 314 -16.12 9.92 -10.36
C LYS A 314 -16.76 10.69 -9.19
N MET A 315 -16.07 10.79 -8.05
CA MET A 315 -16.52 11.67 -6.98
C MET A 315 -16.26 13.12 -7.37
N GLY A 316 -17.33 13.89 -7.63
CA GLY A 316 -17.53 15.33 -7.43
C GLY A 316 -16.39 16.38 -7.53
N PHE A 317 -15.22 16.11 -8.10
CA PHE A 317 -14.18 17.14 -8.21
C PHE A 317 -14.50 18.09 -9.37
N ALA A 318 -14.88 19.33 -9.00
CA ALA A 318 -15.40 20.40 -9.86
C ALA A 318 -14.43 20.93 -10.94
N ALA A 319 -13.17 20.50 -10.97
CA ALA A 319 -12.10 21.15 -11.75
C ALA A 319 -11.71 20.46 -13.07
N GLN A 320 -12.50 19.51 -13.56
CA GLN A 320 -12.22 18.74 -14.78
C GLN A 320 -13.46 18.70 -15.67
N PRO A 321 -13.30 18.49 -17.01
CA PRO A 321 -14.45 18.20 -17.86
C PRO A 321 -15.24 17.07 -17.21
N THR A 322 -16.50 17.38 -16.88
CA THR A 322 -17.46 16.38 -16.46
C THR A 322 -17.41 15.28 -17.52
N PRO A 323 -17.21 14.00 -17.15
CA PRO A 323 -17.53 12.94 -18.09
C PRO A 323 -18.95 13.23 -18.57
N LYS A 324 -19.20 13.15 -19.89
CA LYS A 324 -20.49 13.52 -20.48
C LYS A 324 -21.68 12.81 -19.81
N TYR A 325 -21.43 11.73 -19.07
CA TYR A 325 -22.39 10.98 -18.28
C TYR A 325 -21.74 10.52 -16.96
N GLU A 326 -22.40 10.77 -15.83
CA GLU A 326 -22.14 10.06 -14.59
C GLU A 326 -22.57 8.60 -14.76
N LYS A 327 -21.72 7.65 -14.36
CA LYS A 327 -22.08 6.24 -14.42
C LYS A 327 -23.09 5.94 -13.31
N PRO A 328 -24.24 5.31 -13.60
CA PRO A 328 -25.16 4.86 -12.58
C PRO A 328 -24.46 3.91 -11.60
N ILE A 329 -24.90 3.87 -10.34
CA ILE A 329 -24.36 2.95 -9.34
C ILE A 329 -24.49 1.48 -9.76
N THR A 330 -25.49 1.16 -10.59
CA THR A 330 -25.74 -0.16 -11.16
C THR A 330 -24.60 -0.63 -12.07
N ASP A 331 -23.95 0.28 -12.81
CA ASP A 331 -22.77 -0.03 -13.63
C ASP A 331 -21.57 -0.42 -12.77
N VAL A 332 -21.37 0.30 -11.68
CA VAL A 332 -20.30 0.03 -10.71
C VAL A 332 -20.51 -1.34 -10.09
N LEU A 333 -21.72 -1.62 -9.59
CA LEU A 333 -22.09 -2.91 -9.00
C LEU A 333 -21.87 -4.08 -9.97
N TYR A 334 -22.30 -3.93 -11.22
CA TYR A 334 -22.07 -4.93 -12.26
C TYR A 334 -20.60 -5.18 -12.52
N THR A 335 -19.80 -4.11 -12.59
CA THR A 335 -18.36 -4.22 -12.83
C THR A 335 -17.69 -4.99 -11.69
N TRP A 336 -18.03 -4.68 -10.44
CA TRP A 336 -17.57 -5.45 -9.27
C TRP A 336 -17.99 -6.91 -9.32
N TYR A 337 -19.23 -7.18 -9.74
CA TYR A 337 -19.74 -8.54 -9.89
C TYR A 337 -18.99 -9.32 -10.96
N SER A 338 -18.63 -8.70 -12.09
CA SER A 338 -17.90 -9.34 -13.18
C SER A 338 -16.50 -9.86 -12.80
N LEU A 339 -15.96 -9.39 -11.66
CA LEU A 339 -14.67 -9.84 -11.12
C LEU A 339 -14.80 -11.09 -10.25
N VAL A 340 -16.02 -11.49 -9.89
CA VAL A 340 -16.32 -12.59 -8.98
C VAL A 340 -16.82 -13.77 -9.82
N LYS A 341 -16.28 -14.96 -9.57
CA LYS A 341 -16.80 -16.20 -10.17
C LYS A 341 -17.85 -16.83 -9.27
N ASP A 342 -18.68 -17.71 -9.82
CA ASP A 342 -19.69 -18.46 -9.04
C ASP A 342 -19.08 -19.29 -7.90
N GLU A 343 -17.81 -19.68 -8.02
CA GLU A 343 -17.06 -20.41 -6.98
C GLU A 343 -16.61 -19.52 -5.81
N ASP A 344 -16.58 -18.21 -6.00
CA ASP A 344 -16.13 -17.22 -5.02
C ASP A 344 -17.27 -16.71 -4.11
N LEU A 345 -18.51 -17.06 -4.45
CA LEU A 345 -19.71 -16.73 -3.68
C LEU A 345 -19.89 -17.73 -2.54
N VAL A 346 -19.95 -17.24 -1.29
CA VAL A 346 -20.10 -18.08 -0.09
C VAL A 346 -21.43 -18.84 -0.08
N ASP A 347 -22.48 -18.27 -0.66
CA ASP A 347 -23.74 -18.96 -0.91
C ASP A 347 -24.12 -18.82 -2.39
N LYS A 348 -24.03 -19.92 -3.13
CA LYS A 348 -24.41 -19.99 -4.55
C LYS A 348 -25.91 -19.74 -4.76
N ASN A 349 -26.71 -19.92 -3.71
CA ASN A 349 -28.14 -19.63 -3.70
C ASN A 349 -28.46 -18.21 -3.19
N ALA A 350 -27.46 -17.42 -2.78
CA ALA A 350 -27.61 -16.00 -2.44
C ALA A 350 -27.61 -15.08 -3.67
N PHE A 351 -27.72 -15.66 -4.87
CA PHE A 351 -27.95 -14.91 -6.09
C PHE A 351 -29.25 -14.10 -6.18
N PRO A 352 -30.23 -14.19 -5.26
CA PRO A 352 -31.35 -13.31 -5.38
C PRO A 352 -31.14 -12.07 -4.54
N PHE A 353 -30.98 -10.94 -5.22
CA PHE A 353 -31.54 -9.65 -4.85
C PHE A 353 -33.09 -9.71 -4.59
N ARG A 354 -33.67 -10.90 -4.32
CA ARG A 354 -35.10 -11.22 -4.38
C ARG A 354 -35.86 -10.41 -3.34
N ARG A 355 -36.81 -9.66 -3.89
CA ARG A 355 -38.16 -9.43 -3.36
C ARG A 355 -38.37 -8.32 -2.34
N ARG A 356 -37.35 -7.67 -1.76
CA ARG A 356 -37.63 -6.79 -0.60
C ARG A 356 -37.56 -5.28 -0.79
N ASN A 357 -36.83 -4.71 -1.75
CA ASN A 357 -36.80 -3.25 -1.88
C ASN A 357 -36.49 -2.74 -3.30
N PRO A 358 -37.52 -2.57 -4.17
CA PRO A 358 -37.37 -1.87 -5.45
C PRO A 358 -37.10 -0.35 -5.32
N TRP A 359 -37.09 0.20 -4.09
CA TRP A 359 -37.06 1.65 -3.85
C TRP A 359 -35.66 2.27 -3.75
N TYR A 360 -34.59 1.47 -3.73
CA TYR A 360 -33.21 1.96 -3.52
C TYR A 360 -32.37 2.13 -4.80
N ILE A 361 -32.96 1.87 -5.97
CA ILE A 361 -32.37 2.21 -7.27
C ILE A 361 -33.19 3.37 -7.85
N ARG A 362 -32.92 4.59 -7.36
CA ARG A 362 -33.36 5.86 -7.97
C ARG A 362 -32.25 6.88 -7.89
#